data_AF-A0A378MXD5-F1
#
_entry.id   AF-A0A378MXD5-F1
#
_cell.length_a   1.000
_cell.length_b   1.000
_cell.length_c   1.000
_cell.angle_alpha   90.00
_cell.angle_beta   90.00
_cell.angle_gamma   90.00
#
_symmetry.space_group_name_H-M   'P 1'
#
loop_
_entity.id
_entity.type
_entity.pdbx_description
1 polymer ?
#
loop_
_entity_poly.entity_id
_entity_poly.type
_entity_poly.pdbx_seq_one_letter_code
_entity_poly.pdbx_strand_id
1 'polypeptide(L)'
;MMALPPPNLPRKRGDGFRLTPIGRQLAQLPVDPRLGRMVIEAAKNGSLHEVMMIVSALSIQDPRERPQEKQQSADDKHRRFADKESDFLAFVNLWHFIQAQQKELSKKPVP
;
A
#
# COMPACT_ATOMS: atom_id res chain seq x y z
N MET A 1 15.32 -28.86 -6.08
CA MET A 1 14.01 -28.46 -6.64
C MET A 1 12.92 -28.92 -5.69
N MET A 2 12.37 -28.04 -4.86
CA MET A 2 11.27 -28.38 -3.94
C MET A 2 9.96 -28.15 -4.69
N ALA A 3 9.26 -29.23 -5.03
CA ALA A 3 7.98 -29.16 -5.74
C ALA A 3 6.94 -28.40 -4.89
N LEU A 4 6.26 -27.44 -5.50
CA LEU A 4 5.12 -26.77 -4.87
C LEU A 4 4.01 -27.81 -4.61
N PRO A 5 3.37 -27.83 -3.43
CA PRO A 5 2.27 -28.74 -3.17
C PRO A 5 1.09 -28.45 -4.11
N PRO A 6 0.37 -29.49 -4.57
CA PRO A 6 -0.72 -29.32 -5.53
C PRO A 6 -1.87 -28.49 -4.95
N PRO A 7 -2.50 -27.59 -5.73
CA PRO A 7 -3.62 -26.81 -5.24
C PRO A 7 -4.86 -27.71 -5.11
N ASN A 8 -5.46 -27.70 -3.92
CA ASN A 8 -6.80 -28.23 -3.61
C ASN A 8 -7.00 -29.75 -3.68
N LEU A 9 -6.41 -30.47 -2.72
CA LEU A 9 -6.95 -31.76 -2.29
C LEU A 9 -8.22 -31.56 -1.43
N PRO A 10 -9.29 -32.37 -1.62
CA PRO A 10 -10.46 -32.33 -0.75
C PRO A 10 -10.04 -32.72 0.68
N ARG A 11 -10.18 -31.78 1.63
CA ARG A 11 -9.79 -31.99 3.03
C ARG A 11 -10.80 -32.87 3.75
N LYS A 12 -10.32 -33.90 4.47
CA LYS A 12 -11.13 -34.74 5.37
C LYS A 12 -11.85 -33.85 6.40
N ARG A 13 -13.17 -34.01 6.55
CA ARG A 13 -13.92 -33.44 7.68
C ARG A 13 -13.37 -34.04 8.98
N GLY A 14 -12.66 -33.23 9.77
CA GLY A 14 -12.09 -33.63 11.05
C GLY A 14 -10.77 -32.94 11.40
N ASP A 15 -9.98 -32.56 10.40
CA ASP A 15 -8.76 -31.78 10.62
C ASP A 15 -9.12 -30.29 10.67
N GLY A 16 -9.17 -29.73 11.87
CA GLY A 16 -9.44 -28.30 12.07
C GLY A 16 -8.48 -27.42 11.25
N PHE A 17 -8.99 -26.29 10.76
CA PHE A 17 -8.18 -25.32 10.00
C PHE A 17 -7.07 -24.75 10.89
N ARG A 18 -5.81 -25.13 10.63
CA ARG A 18 -4.64 -24.55 11.30
C ARG A 18 -4.07 -23.43 10.45
N LEU A 19 -3.87 -22.26 11.07
CA LEU A 19 -3.19 -21.15 10.41
C LEU A 19 -1.74 -21.52 10.06
N THR A 20 -1.30 -21.11 8.88
CA THR A 20 0.12 -21.18 8.49
C THR A 20 0.94 -20.19 9.33
N PRO A 21 2.28 -20.27 9.36
CA PRO A 21 3.11 -19.26 10.01
C PRO A 21 2.80 -17.83 9.53
N ILE A 22 2.64 -17.64 8.21
CA ILE A 22 2.23 -16.35 7.63
C ILE A 22 0.81 -15.98 8.08
N GLY A 23 -0.12 -16.93 8.09
CA GLY A 23 -1.49 -16.70 8.56
C GLY A 23 -1.55 -16.26 10.03
N ARG A 24 -0.66 -16.80 10.88
CA ARG A 24 -0.52 -16.36 12.28
C ARG A 24 0.01 -14.93 12.38
N GLN A 25 0.97 -14.54 11.55
CA GLN A 25 1.46 -13.15 11.50
C GLN A 25 0.37 -12.18 11.04
N LEU A 26 -0.35 -12.54 9.96
CA LEU A 26 -1.45 -11.73 9.44
C LEU A 26 -2.58 -11.54 10.47
N ALA A 27 -2.90 -12.58 11.23
CA ALA A 27 -3.93 -12.52 12.26
C ALA A 27 -3.62 -11.53 13.40
N GLN A 28 -2.38 -11.07 13.53
CA GLN A 28 -1.98 -10.07 14.53
C GLN A 28 -2.05 -8.63 14.01
N LEU A 29 -2.26 -8.43 12.71
CA LEU A 29 -2.27 -7.09 12.11
C LEU A 29 -3.71 -6.56 11.98
N PRO A 30 -3.98 -5.30 12.37
CA PRO A 30 -5.31 -4.69 12.26
C PRO A 30 -5.56 -4.11 10.85
N VAL A 31 -5.25 -4.89 9.80
CA VAL A 31 -5.42 -4.48 8.40
C VAL A 31 -5.98 -5.63 7.58
N ASP A 32 -6.50 -5.34 6.39
CA ASP A 32 -6.91 -6.39 5.46
C ASP A 32 -5.77 -7.41 5.22
N PRO A 33 -6.03 -8.73 5.26
CA PRO A 33 -4.99 -9.74 5.13
C PRO A 33 -4.16 -9.63 3.84
N ARG A 34 -4.72 -9.09 2.75
CA ARG A 34 -3.96 -8.88 1.50
C ARG A 34 -2.95 -7.76 1.66
N LEU A 35 -3.35 -6.64 2.28
CA LEU A 35 -2.44 -5.54 2.60
C LEU A 35 -1.38 -5.97 3.62
N GLY A 36 -1.78 -6.69 4.66
CA GLY A 36 -0.84 -7.28 5.62
C GLY A 36 0.17 -8.21 4.96
N ARG A 37 -0.24 -8.96 3.93
CA ARG A 37 0.66 -9.85 3.18
C ARG A 37 1.72 -9.07 2.42
N MET A 38 1.36 -7.91 1.86
CA MET A 38 2.30 -6.99 1.21
C MET A 38 3.33 -6.47 2.20
N VAL A 39 2.90 -6.00 3.37
CA VAL A 39 3.80 -5.49 4.42
C VAL A 39 4.79 -6.56 4.89
N ILE A 40 4.30 -7.78 5.17
CA ILE A 40 5.16 -8.90 5.60
C ILE A 40 6.21 -9.26 4.54
N GLU A 41 5.87 -9.18 3.26
CA GLU A 41 6.85 -9.47 2.20
C GLU A 41 7.84 -8.32 1.99
N ALA A 42 7.37 -7.08 2.05
CA ALA A 42 8.19 -5.90 1.88
C ALA A 42 9.30 -5.82 2.93
N ALA A 43 9.00 -6.24 4.17
CA ALA A 43 10.00 -6.37 5.23
C ALA A 43 11.14 -7.34 4.86
N LYS A 44 10.86 -8.41 4.12
CA LYS A 44 11.89 -9.38 3.67
C LYS A 44 12.68 -8.86 2.47
N ASN A 45 12.04 -8.08 1.61
CA ASN A 45 12.63 -7.56 0.37
C ASN A 45 13.34 -6.21 0.56
N GLY A 46 13.32 -5.63 1.76
CA GLY A 46 13.95 -4.34 2.04
C GLY A 46 13.19 -3.12 1.52
N SER A 47 11.91 -3.27 1.14
CA SER A 47 11.05 -2.22 0.57
C SER A 47 9.89 -1.84 1.49
N LEU A 48 10.06 -2.06 2.80
CA LEU A 48 9.01 -1.85 3.79
C LEU A 48 8.53 -0.39 3.83
N HIS A 49 9.44 0.59 3.66
CA HIS A 49 9.10 2.00 3.77
C HIS A 49 8.12 2.43 2.68
N GLU A 50 8.45 2.13 1.42
CA GLU A 50 7.64 2.46 0.25
C GLU A 50 6.31 1.69 0.27
N VAL A 51 6.35 0.40 0.63
CA VAL A 51 5.12 -0.42 0.70
C VAL A 51 4.21 0.04 1.82
N MET A 52 4.73 0.54 2.95
CA MET A 52 3.90 1.14 4.00
C MET A 52 3.16 2.38 3.51
N MET A 53 3.77 3.22 2.67
CA MET A 53 3.09 4.37 2.06
C MET A 53 1.94 3.90 1.15
N ILE A 54 2.23 2.92 0.29
CA ILE A 54 1.25 2.35 -0.64
C ILE A 54 0.09 1.71 0.12
N VAL A 55 0.37 0.87 1.10
CA VAL A 55 -0.65 0.19 1.92
C VAL A 55 -1.51 1.20 2.67
N SER A 56 -0.91 2.27 3.21
CA SER A 56 -1.66 3.35 3.87
C SER A 56 -2.62 4.03 2.89
N ALA A 57 -2.15 4.36 1.69
CA ALA A 57 -2.99 4.98 0.65
C ALA A 57 -4.14 4.06 0.18
N LEU A 58 -3.89 2.75 0.06
CA LEU A 58 -4.90 1.76 -0.34
C LEU A 58 -5.90 1.42 0.78
N SER A 59 -5.55 1.68 2.03
CA SER A 59 -6.39 1.37 3.19
C SER A 59 -7.55 2.35 3.39
N ILE A 60 -7.53 3.48 2.68
CA ILE A 60 -8.52 4.54 2.76
C ILE A 60 -9.15 4.78 1.39
N GLN A 61 -10.27 5.50 1.36
CA GLN A 61 -10.79 6.04 0.11
C GLN A 61 -9.79 7.07 -0.46
N ASP A 62 -9.58 7.07 -1.78
CA ASP A 62 -8.68 8.03 -2.44
C ASP A 62 -9.08 9.46 -2.03
N PRO A 63 -8.22 10.19 -1.30
CA PRO A 63 -8.57 11.50 -0.76
C PRO A 63 -8.55 12.60 -1.83
N ARG A 64 -8.13 12.28 -3.07
CA ARG A 64 -8.00 13.26 -4.14
C ARG A 64 -9.38 13.70 -4.65
N GLU A 65 -9.67 14.99 -4.50
CA GLU A 65 -10.88 15.60 -5.03
C GLU A 65 -10.81 15.80 -6.55
N ARG A 66 -11.91 15.48 -7.24
CA ARG A 66 -12.08 15.74 -8.69
C ARG A 66 -13.43 16.42 -8.94
N PRO A 67 -13.57 17.72 -8.62
CA PRO A 67 -14.80 18.46 -8.87
C PRO A 67 -15.10 18.49 -10.37
N GLN A 68 -16.36 18.28 -10.77
CA GLN A 68 -16.75 18.22 -12.19
C GLN A 68 -16.32 19.47 -12.97
N GLU A 69 -16.50 20.65 -12.38
CA GLU A 69 -16.16 21.94 -13.00
C GLU A 69 -14.65 22.14 -13.23
N LYS A 70 -13.80 21.41 -12.49
CA LYS A 70 -12.34 21.56 -12.50
C LYS A 70 -11.61 20.24 -12.76
N GLN A 71 -12.30 19.28 -13.37
CA GLN A 71 -11.81 17.93 -13.53
C GLN A 71 -10.46 17.89 -14.28
N GLN A 72 -10.33 18.66 -15.36
CA GLN A 72 -9.10 18.71 -16.16
C GLN A 72 -7.91 19.27 -15.37
N SER A 73 -8.14 20.33 -14.58
CA SER A 73 -7.09 20.91 -13.72
C SER A 73 -6.68 19.97 -12.58
N ALA A 74 -7.64 19.23 -12.00
CA ALA A 74 -7.36 18.21 -10.99
C ALA A 74 -6.53 17.07 -11.58
N ASP A 75 -6.86 16.62 -12.79
CA ASP A 75 -6.17 15.54 -13.47
C ASP A 75 -4.72 15.91 -13.79
N ASP A 76 -4.46 17.13 -14.26
CA ASP A 76 -3.10 17.60 -14.52
C ASP A 76 -2.26 17.67 -13.24
N LYS A 77 -2.86 18.11 -12.12
CA LYS A 77 -2.21 18.12 -10.80
C LYS A 77 -1.96 16.73 -10.23
N HIS A 78 -2.76 15.73 -10.61
CA HIS A 78 -2.54 14.34 -10.21
C HIS A 78 -1.49 13.67 -11.11
N ARG A 79 -1.50 13.97 -12.41
CA ARG A 79 -0.58 13.40 -13.40
C ARG A 79 0.89 13.69 -13.10
N ARG A 80 1.21 14.81 -12.44
CA ARG A 80 2.59 15.15 -12.06
C ARG A 80 3.27 14.14 -11.13
N PHE A 81 2.49 13.30 -10.44
CA PHE A 81 3.04 12.26 -9.55
C PHE A 81 3.04 10.87 -10.19
N ALA A 82 2.39 10.72 -11.35
CA ALA A 82 2.35 9.45 -12.06
C ALA A 82 3.76 8.98 -12.41
N ASP A 83 4.01 7.70 -12.19
CA ASP A 83 5.24 7.04 -12.60
C ASP A 83 4.97 6.20 -13.85
N LYS A 84 5.97 6.07 -14.74
CA LYS A 84 5.82 5.35 -16.00
C LYS A 84 5.81 3.84 -15.82
N GLU A 85 6.40 3.34 -14.75
CA GLU A 85 6.58 1.91 -14.49
C GLU A 85 5.54 1.36 -13.52
N SER A 86 4.89 2.22 -12.71
CA SER A 86 3.90 1.77 -11.74
C SER A 86 2.91 2.83 -11.27
N ASP A 87 1.62 2.49 -11.27
CA ASP A 87 0.57 3.33 -10.67
C ASP A 87 0.76 3.50 -9.16
N PHE A 88 1.32 2.50 -8.46
CA PHE A 88 1.52 2.58 -7.00
C PHE A 88 2.62 3.56 -6.60
N LEU A 89 3.62 3.76 -7.47
CA LEU A 89 4.69 4.72 -7.22
C LEU A 89 4.17 6.16 -7.22
N ALA A 90 2.99 6.42 -7.79
CA ALA A 90 2.35 7.72 -7.66
C ALA A 90 2.07 8.11 -6.20
N PHE A 91 1.74 7.15 -5.33
CA PHE A 91 1.55 7.40 -3.90
C PHE A 91 2.87 7.72 -3.19
N VAL A 92 3.95 7.04 -3.54
CA VAL A 92 5.29 7.28 -2.99
C VAL A 92 5.78 8.67 -3.39
N ASN A 93 5.67 9.01 -4.68
CA ASN A 93 6.05 10.33 -5.20
C ASN A 93 5.24 11.46 -4.55
N LEU A 94 3.93 11.25 -4.39
CA LEU A 94 3.06 12.20 -3.71
C LEU A 94 3.46 12.39 -2.24
N TRP A 95 3.74 11.31 -1.51
CA TRP A 95 4.16 11.37 -0.12
C TRP A 95 5.46 12.16 0.04
N HIS A 96 6.49 11.85 -0.76
CA HIS A 96 7.76 12.57 -0.75
C HIS A 96 7.59 14.06 -1.04
N PHE A 97 6.74 14.40 -2.02
CA PHE A 97 6.43 15.79 -2.31
C PHE A 97 5.79 16.51 -1.12
N ILE A 98 4.78 15.90 -0.48
CA ILE A 98 4.10 16.51 0.68
C ILE A 98 5.09 16.67 1.85
N GLN A 99 5.91 15.67 2.14
CA GLN A 99 6.92 15.75 3.20
C GLN A 99 7.93 16.89 2.96
N ALA A 100 8.37 17.07 1.71
CA ALA A 100 9.25 18.17 1.34
C ALA A 100 8.55 19.53 1.54
N GLN A 101 7.30 19.67 1.08
CA GLN A 101 6.51 20.90 1.24
C GLN A 101 6.26 21.23 2.72
N GLN A 102 5.91 20.25 3.54
CA GLN A 102 5.73 20.43 4.98
C GLN A 102 7.02 20.94 5.62
N LYS A 103 8.16 20.32 5.31
CA LYS A 103 9.47 20.73 5.85
C LYS A 103 9.84 22.16 5.47
N GLU A 104 9.52 22.61 4.27
CA GLU A 104 9.79 23.99 3.82
C GLU A 104 8.82 25.00 4.45
N LEU A 105 7.53 24.65 4.59
CA LEU A 105 6.54 25.52 5.20
C LEU A 105 6.73 25.64 6.72
N SER A 106 7.11 24.56 7.41
CA SER A 106 7.39 24.60 8.85
C SER A 106 8.63 25.44 9.22
N LYS A 107 9.52 25.76 8.26
CA LYS A 107 10.69 26.62 8.48
C LYS A 107 10.38 28.11 8.35
N LYS A 108 9.27 28.49 7.71
CA LYS A 108 8.85 29.89 7.59
C LYS A 108 7.94 30.22 8.78
N PRO A 109 8.24 31.25 9.59
CA PRO A 109 7.24 31.77 10.52
C PRO A 109 6.04 32.21 9.70
N VAL A 110 4.84 31.74 10.07
CA VAL A 110 3.59 32.25 9.51
C VAL A 110 3.50 33.74 9.88
N PRO A 111 3.27 34.67 8.92
CA PRO A 111 3.13 36.08 9.22
C PRO A 111 1.90 36.40 10.07
#